data_AF-A0A353RG65-F1
#
_entry.id   AF-A0A353RG65-F1
#
_cell.length_a   1.000
_cell.length_b   1.000
_cell.length_c   1.000
_cell.angle_alpha   90.00
_cell.angle_beta   90.00
_cell.angle_gamma   90.00
#
_symmetry.space_group_name_H-M   'P 1'
#
loop_
_entity.id
_entity.type
_entity.pdbx_description
1 polymer ?
#
loop_
_entity_poly.entity_id
_entity_poly.type
_entity_poly.pdbx_seq_one_letter_code
_entity_poly.pdbx_strand_id
1 'polypeptide(L)'
;GKMVADATGLEIQRFLSGSQGGDQQIAARIACNEIDLLLFFRDPLNPKPSEPNDMNLLRLCDMHNIPVATNIATAEVLIHGLERGDLDWRDILNPKK
;
A
#
# COMPACT_ATOMS: atom_id res chain seq x y z
N GLY A 1 -9.77 1.63 6.16
CA GLY A 1 -10.59 0.40 6.20
C GLY A 1 -12.07 0.70 6.34
N LYS A 2 -12.56 0.97 7.56
CA LYS A 2 -14.00 1.13 7.85
C LYS A 2 -14.74 2.08 6.90
N MET A 3 -14.25 3.31 6.73
CA MET A 3 -14.89 4.31 5.87
C MET A 3 -15.09 3.86 4.42
N VAL A 4 -14.12 3.11 3.87
CA VAL A 4 -14.21 2.63 2.48
C VAL A 4 -15.25 1.51 2.40
N ALA A 5 -15.23 0.56 3.33
CA ALA A 5 -16.19 -0.54 3.37
C ALA A 5 -17.63 -0.02 3.51
N ASP A 6 -17.86 0.95 4.40
CA ASP A 6 -19.16 1.56 4.63
C ASP A 6 -19.68 2.29 3.37
N ALA A 7 -18.77 2.90 2.58
CA ALA A 7 -19.13 3.67 1.39
C ALA A 7 -19.29 2.83 0.11
N THR A 8 -18.57 1.71 -0.02
CA THR A 8 -18.53 0.91 -1.26
C THR A 8 -19.20 -0.45 -1.14
N GLY A 9 -19.44 -0.93 0.09
CA GLY A 9 -19.92 -2.30 0.33
C GLY A 9 -18.89 -3.39 0.06
N LEU A 10 -17.64 -3.03 -0.26
CA LEU A 10 -16.58 -4.01 -0.49
C LEU A 10 -16.17 -4.69 0.81
N GLU A 11 -15.83 -5.98 0.73
CA GLU A 11 -15.16 -6.68 1.81
C GLU A 11 -13.72 -6.16 1.94
N ILE A 12 -13.40 -5.59 3.10
CA ILE A 12 -12.08 -5.00 3.35
C ILE A 12 -11.47 -5.66 4.57
N GLN A 13 -10.33 -6.32 4.38
CA GLN A 13 -9.47 -6.73 5.48
C GLN A 13 -8.89 -5.50 6.18
N ARG A 14 -9.19 -5.35 7.47
CA ARG A 14 -8.76 -4.18 8.27
C ARG A 14 -7.60 -4.55 9.17
N PHE A 15 -6.66 -3.62 9.27
CA PHE A 15 -5.54 -3.66 10.21
C PHE A 15 -5.74 -2.59 11.28
N LEU A 16 -4.84 -2.57 12.26
CA LEU A 16 -4.81 -1.54 13.29
C LEU A 16 -4.63 -0.15 12.67
N SER A 17 -4.95 0.89 13.44
CA SER A 17 -4.60 2.25 13.03
C SER A 17 -3.08 2.42 12.99
N GLY A 18 -2.58 3.37 12.20
CA GLY A 18 -1.14 3.65 12.11
C GLY A 18 -0.51 3.93 13.49
N SER A 19 -1.19 4.70 14.34
CA SER A 19 -0.72 5.00 15.70
C SER A 19 -0.72 3.79 16.64
N GLN A 20 -1.38 2.69 16.27
CA GLN A 20 -1.42 1.43 17.01
C GLN A 20 -0.54 0.34 16.38
N GLY A 21 0.30 0.68 15.40
CA GLY A 21 1.20 -0.27 14.73
C GLY A 21 0.63 -0.92 13.48
N GLY A 22 -0.46 -0.38 12.90
CA GLY A 22 -1.00 -0.86 11.63
C GLY A 22 -0.02 -0.72 10.46
N ASP A 23 0.82 0.30 10.49
CA ASP A 23 1.94 0.50 9.56
C ASP A 23 2.92 -0.68 9.60
N GLN A 24 3.26 -1.18 10.79
CA GLN A 24 4.13 -2.35 10.96
C GLN A 24 3.47 -3.64 10.45
N GLN A 25 2.14 -3.77 10.58
CA GLN A 25 1.40 -4.89 10.01
C GLN A 25 1.50 -4.87 8.48
N ILE A 26 1.37 -3.70 7.85
CA ILE A 26 1.53 -3.57 6.39
C ILE A 26 2.99 -3.80 5.98
N ALA A 27 3.96 -3.28 6.73
CA ALA A 27 5.39 -3.47 6.48
C ALA A 27 5.79 -4.95 6.48
N ALA A 28 5.31 -5.72 7.47
CA ALA A 28 5.55 -7.16 7.54
C ALA A 28 4.98 -7.89 6.30
N ARG A 29 3.79 -7.49 5.85
CA ARG A 29 3.15 -8.09 4.66
C ARG A 29 3.87 -7.76 3.36
N ILE A 30 4.38 -6.54 3.22
CA ILE A 30 5.27 -6.18 2.10
C ILE A 30 6.49 -7.09 2.10
N ALA A 31 7.14 -7.27 3.26
CA ALA A 31 8.32 -8.12 3.38
C ALA A 31 8.04 -9.61 3.10
N CYS A 32 6.81 -10.07 3.38
CA CYS A 32 6.34 -11.42 3.09
C CYS A 32 5.77 -11.58 1.66
N ASN A 33 5.84 -10.56 0.79
CA ASN A 33 5.25 -10.56 -0.55
C ASN A 33 3.73 -10.85 -0.55
N GLU A 34 3.03 -10.35 0.46
CA GLU A 34 1.57 -10.47 0.61
C GLU A 34 0.83 -9.19 0.16
N ILE A 35 1.57 -8.17 -0.28
CA ILE A 35 1.06 -6.91 -0.82
C ILE A 35 1.64 -6.73 -2.22
N ASP A 36 0.76 -6.57 -3.20
CA ASP A 36 1.14 -6.44 -4.61
C ASP A 36 1.19 -4.99 -5.10
N LEU A 37 0.52 -4.08 -4.39
CA LEU A 37 0.45 -2.66 -4.71
C LEU A 37 0.08 -1.86 -3.45
N LEU A 38 0.71 -0.69 -3.27
CA LEU A 38 0.46 0.20 -2.13
C LEU A 38 -0.09 1.55 -2.59
N LEU A 39 -1.33 1.87 -2.18
CA LEU A 39 -1.89 3.22 -2.28
C LEU A 39 -1.76 3.92 -0.93
N PHE A 40 -0.90 4.93 -0.84
CA PHE A 40 -0.52 5.57 0.42
C PHE A 40 -0.66 7.09 0.38
N PHE A 41 -1.90 7.56 0.57
CA PHE A 41 -2.23 8.98 0.57
C PHE A 41 -2.01 9.62 1.94
N ARG A 42 -1.26 10.72 1.95
CA ARG A 42 -0.88 11.49 3.13
C ARG A 42 -1.16 12.97 2.89
N ASP A 43 -1.27 13.75 3.96
CA ASP A 43 -1.25 15.21 3.85
C ASP A 43 0.22 15.69 3.80
N PRO A 44 0.72 16.17 2.64
CA PRO A 44 2.11 16.60 2.52
C PRO A 44 2.37 17.95 3.22
N LEU A 45 1.33 18.71 3.55
CA LEU A 45 1.44 20.06 4.12
C LEU A 45 1.29 20.05 5.65
N ASN A 46 0.51 19.11 6.20
CA ASN A 46 0.22 19.05 7.63
C ASN A 46 0.44 17.64 8.21
N PRO A 47 1.69 17.13 8.24
CA PRO A 47 1.99 15.85 8.86
C PRO A 47 1.69 15.91 10.36
N LYS A 48 0.97 14.92 10.88
CA LYS A 48 0.64 14.88 12.31
C LYS A 48 1.83 14.34 13.09
N PRO A 49 2.14 14.84 14.30
CA PRO A 49 3.25 14.34 15.12
C PRO A 49 3.16 12.84 15.46
N SER A 50 1.95 12.29 15.46
CA SER A 50 1.66 10.88 15.72
C SER A 50 1.69 10.02 14.45
N GLU A 51 1.92 10.60 13.27
CA GLU A 51 2.06 9.82 12.04
C GLU A 51 3.42 9.11 12.05
N PRO A 52 3.44 7.78 11.80
CA PRO A 52 4.67 7.03 11.76
C PRO A 52 5.61 7.52 10.66
N ASN A 53 6.91 7.21 10.79
CA ASN A 53 7.90 7.59 9.78
C ASN A 53 7.68 6.80 8.47
N ASP A 54 7.00 7.45 7.54
CA ASP A 54 6.62 6.95 6.22
C ASP A 54 7.78 6.42 5.38
N MET A 55 9.00 6.90 5.63
CA MET A 55 10.18 6.54 4.84
C MET A 55 10.51 5.05 4.97
N ASN A 56 10.14 4.40 6.08
CA ASN A 56 10.35 2.97 6.25
C ASN A 56 9.46 2.14 5.32
N LEU A 57 8.19 2.51 5.16
CA LEU A 57 7.27 1.81 4.24
C LEU A 57 7.69 2.01 2.78
N LEU A 58 8.05 3.24 2.41
CA LEU A 58 8.54 3.54 1.05
C LEU A 58 9.82 2.76 0.74
N ARG A 59 10.79 2.74 1.66
CA ARG A 59 12.02 1.95 1.52
C ARG A 59 11.74 0.46 1.35
N LEU A 60 10.75 -0.10 2.06
CA LEU A 60 10.36 -1.49 1.87
C LEU A 60 9.71 -1.72 0.50
N CYS A 61 8.91 -0.77 0.00
CA CYS A 61 8.37 -0.86 -1.35
C CYS A 61 9.48 -0.90 -2.39
N ASP A 62 10.49 -0.04 -2.27
CA ASP A 62 11.65 -0.02 -3.17
C ASP A 62 12.41 -1.35 -3.12
N MET A 63 12.66 -1.88 -1.91
CA MET A 63 13.41 -3.13 -1.71
C MET A 63 12.69 -4.37 -2.26
N HIS A 64 11.36 -4.37 -2.21
CA HIS A 64 10.52 -5.49 -2.65
C HIS A 64 9.87 -5.25 -4.03
N ASN A 65 10.27 -4.20 -4.73
CA ASN A 65 9.69 -3.76 -6.01
C ASN A 65 8.14 -3.67 -5.97
N ILE A 66 7.58 -3.18 -4.86
CA ILE A 66 6.13 -2.94 -4.74
C ILE A 66 5.80 -1.60 -5.41
N PRO A 67 4.92 -1.57 -6.43
CA PRO A 67 4.40 -0.32 -6.98
C PRO A 67 3.68 0.48 -5.89
N VAL A 68 4.09 1.74 -5.73
CA VAL A 68 3.53 2.64 -4.71
C VAL A 68 3.03 3.93 -5.32
N ALA A 69 1.84 4.36 -4.91
CA ALA A 69 1.29 5.68 -5.23
C ALA A 69 1.09 6.50 -3.96
N THR A 70 1.65 7.71 -3.94
CA THR A 70 1.50 8.66 -2.83
C THR A 70 0.51 9.79 -3.12
N ASN A 71 -0.04 9.80 -4.33
CA ASN A 71 -1.03 10.77 -4.81
C ASN A 71 -2.01 10.10 -5.79
N ILE A 72 -3.10 10.79 -6.08
CA ILE A 72 -4.19 10.27 -6.93
C ILE A 72 -3.72 10.04 -8.38
N ALA A 73 -2.93 10.95 -8.94
CA ALA A 73 -2.46 10.82 -10.32
C ALA A 73 -1.62 9.55 -10.54
N THR A 74 -0.71 9.23 -9.62
CA THR A 74 0.05 7.97 -9.67
C THR A 74 -0.86 6.77 -9.44
N ALA A 75 -1.83 6.86 -8.52
CA ALA A 75 -2.76 5.77 -8.25
C ALA A 75 -3.59 5.39 -9.48
N GLU A 76 -4.08 6.38 -10.22
CA GLU A 76 -4.86 6.18 -11.44
C GLU A 76 -4.06 5.44 -12.51
N VAL A 77 -2.81 5.84 -12.73
CA VAL A 77 -1.91 5.15 -13.67
C VAL A 77 -1.65 3.70 -13.22
N LEU A 78 -1.40 3.48 -11.92
CA LEU A 78 -1.13 2.13 -11.41
C LEU A 78 -2.36 1.22 -11.51
N ILE A 79 -3.56 1.72 -11.23
CA ILE A 79 -4.80 0.94 -11.35
C ILE A 79 -5.06 0.54 -12.79
N HIS A 80 -4.91 1.45 -13.75
CA HIS A 80 -5.02 1.11 -15.18
C HIS A 80 -3.87 0.21 -15.66
N GLY A 81 -2.68 0.32 -15.08
CA GLY A 81 -1.59 -0.64 -15.32
C GLY A 81 -1.96 -2.03 -14.84
N LEU A 82 -2.50 -2.15 -13.63
CA LEU A 82 -2.96 -3.41 -13.06
C LEU A 82 -4.07 -4.04 -13.92
N GLU A 83 -5.06 -3.27 -14.37
CA GLU A 83 -6.14 -3.74 -15.25
C GLU A 83 -5.61 -4.30 -16.59
N ARG A 84 -4.52 -3.74 -17.11
CA ARG A 84 -3.88 -4.18 -18.35
C ARG A 84 -2.91 -5.35 -18.18
N GLY A 85 -2.62 -5.77 -16.95
CA GLY A 85 -1.62 -6.82 -16.65
C GLY A 85 -0.17 -6.31 -16.62
N ASP A 86 0.05 -4.99 -16.57
CA ASP A 86 1.40 -4.42 -16.57
C ASP A 86 2.22 -4.78 -15.31
N LEU A 87 1.56 -5.36 -14.29
CA LEU A 87 2.17 -5.77 -13.02
C LEU A 87 2.42 -7.27 -12.91
N ASP A 88 2.04 -8.07 -13.92
CA ASP A 88 2.13 -9.54 -13.90
C ASP A 88 3.58 -10.06 -13.77
N TRP A 89 4.57 -9.24 -14.15
CA TRP A 89 5.99 -9.56 -13.94
C TRP A 89 6.34 -9.83 -12.47
N ARG A 90 5.54 -9.32 -11.52
CA ARG A 90 5.73 -9.55 -10.08
C ARG A 90 5.58 -11.01 -9.70
N ASP A 91 4.67 -11.74 -10.33
CA ASP A 91 4.47 -13.17 -10.06
C ASP A 91 5.64 -14.01 -10.60
N ILE A 92 6.36 -13.52 -11.60
CA ILE A 92 7.57 -14.16 -12.14
C ILE A 92 8.77 -13.93 -11.22
N LEU A 93 8.95 -12.70 -10.72
CA LEU A 93 10.08 -12.35 -9.85
C LEU A 93 9.91 -12.85 -8.42
N ASN A 94 8.68 -12.83 -7.89
CA ASN A 94 8.37 -13.24 -6.53
C ASN A 94 7.20 -14.24 -6.54
N PRO A 95 7.43 -15.49 -6.97
CA PRO A 95 6.38 -16.50 -7.01
C PRO A 95 5.81 -16.73 -5.60
N LYS A 96 4.48 -16.72 -5.52
CA LYS A 96 3.75 -17.03 -4.28
C LYS A 96 4.09 -18.47 -3.88
N LYS A 97 4.65 -18.64 -2.67
CA LYS A 97 5.04 -19.95 -2.11
C LYS A 97 3.84 -20.84 -1.86
#